data_AF-A0A2S9Q091-F1
#
_entry.id   AF-A0A2S9Q091-F1
#
_cell.length_a   1.000
_cell.length_b   1.000
_cell.length_c   1.000
_cell.angle_alpha   90.00
_cell.angle_beta   90.00
_cell.angle_gamma   90.00
#
_symmetry.space_group_name_H-M   'P 1'
#
loop_
_entity.id
_entity.type
_entity.pdbx_description
1 polymer ?
#
loop_
_entity_poly.entity_id
_entity_poly.type
_entity_poly.pdbx_seq_one_letter_code
_entity_poly.pdbx_strand_id
1 'polypeptide(L)'
;MGGDPMAGEPSVGELVKQASEQLSDLVRTEMRTAQAELALKGKRAGKGGGMLGAAAAVGYVGLIGVWATLAAVLAIPLDVWLAVLIATVVFLALAGLLALLGRKELKQAVPPKPERAIDGVRSDVHELKERVHR
;
A
#
# COMPACT_ATOMS: atom_id res chain seq x y z
N MET A 1 53.70 -50.42 4.15
CA MET A 1 53.92 -49.48 5.27
C MET A 1 53.99 -48.08 4.69
N GLY A 2 53.18 -47.16 5.20
CA GLY A 2 53.13 -45.76 4.77
C GLY A 2 51.72 -45.22 4.91
N GLY A 3 51.25 -45.08 6.15
CA GLY A 3 49.96 -44.47 6.46
C GLY A 3 50.03 -42.96 6.24
N ASP A 4 48.97 -42.40 5.67
CA ASP A 4 48.80 -40.95 5.57
C ASP A 4 48.18 -40.46 6.90
N PRO A 5 48.88 -39.63 7.68
CA PRO A 5 48.47 -39.27 9.02
C PRO A 5 47.41 -38.16 8.97
N MET A 6 46.28 -38.40 9.63
CA MET A 6 45.47 -37.40 10.33
C MET A 6 44.99 -36.22 9.46
N ALA A 7 43.80 -36.38 8.86
CA ALA A 7 42.91 -35.25 8.65
C ALA A 7 42.64 -34.59 10.02
N GLY A 8 43.40 -33.54 10.33
CA GLY A 8 43.27 -32.78 11.57
C GLY A 8 41.87 -32.21 11.68
N GLU A 9 41.27 -32.32 12.88
CA GLU A 9 40.00 -31.68 13.18
C GLU A 9 40.12 -30.18 12.87
N PRO A 10 39.14 -29.58 12.15
CA PRO A 10 39.21 -28.18 11.80
C PRO A 10 39.38 -27.33 13.06
N SER A 11 40.36 -26.42 13.02
CA SER A 11 40.63 -25.57 14.18
C SER A 11 39.42 -24.68 14.47
N VAL A 12 39.25 -24.26 15.73
CA VAL A 12 38.17 -23.35 16.13
C VAL A 12 38.16 -22.07 15.27
N GLY A 13 39.33 -21.61 14.82
CA GLY A 13 39.46 -20.48 13.89
C GLY A 13 38.88 -20.74 12.50
N GLU A 14 39.03 -21.95 11.95
CA GLU A 14 38.43 -22.34 10.67
C GLU A 14 36.92 -22.50 10.75
N LEU A 15 36.39 -23.03 11.86
CA LEU A 15 34.94 -23.15 12.08
C LEU A 15 34.27 -21.76 12.19
N VAL A 16 34.89 -20.82 12.91
CA VAL A 16 34.39 -19.44 13.02
C VAL A 16 34.42 -18.74 11.67
N LYS A 17 35.49 -18.94 10.88
CA LYS A 17 35.58 -18.40 9.52
C LYS A 17 34.49 -18.96 8.61
N GLN A 18 34.28 -20.28 8.64
CA GLN A 18 33.29 -20.96 7.81
C GLN A 18 31.86 -20.58 8.20
N ALA A 19 31.55 -20.45 9.50
CA ALA A 19 30.25 -19.96 9.96
C ALA A 19 30.00 -18.50 9.55
N SER A 20 31.04 -17.65 9.59
CA SER A 20 30.95 -16.25 9.15
C SER A 20 30.70 -16.14 7.65
N GLU A 21 31.34 -17.00 6.84
CA GLU A 21 31.11 -17.10 5.40
C GLU A 21 29.67 -17.58 5.10
N GLN A 22 29.20 -18.62 5.77
CA GLN A 22 27.82 -19.12 5.61
C GLN A 22 26.77 -18.08 6.00
N LEU A 23 26.99 -17.34 7.10
CA LEU A 23 26.08 -16.26 7.50
C LEU A 23 26.07 -15.14 6.45
N SER A 24 27.23 -14.79 5.90
CA SER A 24 27.35 -13.78 4.85
C SER A 24 26.60 -14.20 3.57
N ASP A 25 26.70 -15.47 3.19
CA ASP A 25 25.99 -16.05 2.05
C ASP A 25 24.48 -16.13 2.28
N LEU A 26 24.06 -16.48 3.49
CA LEU A 26 22.65 -16.51 3.88
C LEU A 26 22.04 -15.11 3.79
N VAL A 27 22.68 -14.11 4.40
CA VAL A 27 22.21 -12.71 4.34
C VAL A 27 22.12 -12.23 2.90
N ARG A 28 23.13 -12.50 2.08
CA ARG A 28 23.12 -12.12 0.66
C ARG A 28 21.99 -12.81 -0.12
N THR A 29 21.71 -14.07 0.20
CA THR A 29 20.61 -14.84 -0.40
C THR A 29 19.26 -14.27 -0.01
N GLU A 30 19.04 -14.02 1.29
CA GLU A 30 17.79 -13.46 1.79
C GLU A 30 17.53 -12.06 1.23
N MET A 31 18.58 -11.25 1.08
CA MET A 31 18.49 -9.95 0.40
C MET A 31 18.08 -10.10 -1.07
N ARG A 32 18.61 -11.08 -1.81
CA ARG A 32 18.21 -11.34 -3.20
C ARG A 32 16.75 -11.80 -3.29
N THR A 33 16.33 -12.66 -2.37
CA THR A 33 14.94 -13.12 -2.28
C THR A 33 13.99 -11.96 -1.97
N ALA A 34 14.31 -11.16 -0.96
CA ALA A 34 13.53 -9.97 -0.61
C ALA A 34 13.45 -8.96 -1.77
N GLN A 35 14.56 -8.73 -2.48
CA GLN A 35 14.57 -7.87 -3.68
C GLN A 35 13.65 -8.43 -4.78
N ALA A 36 13.67 -9.74 -5.03
CA ALA A 36 12.80 -10.36 -6.03
C ALA A 36 11.32 -10.25 -5.63
N GLU A 37 10.99 -10.47 -4.36
CA GLU A 37 9.64 -10.33 -3.86
C GLU A 37 9.15 -8.88 -3.93
N LEU A 38 9.98 -7.91 -3.54
CA LEU A 38 9.69 -6.49 -3.65
C LEU A 38 9.50 -6.06 -5.11
N ALA A 39 10.31 -6.56 -6.03
CA ALA A 39 10.15 -6.28 -7.47
C ALA A 39 8.82 -6.84 -8.00
N LEU A 40 8.44 -8.06 -7.60
CA LEU A 40 7.16 -8.66 -7.99
C LEU A 40 5.97 -7.91 -7.38
N LYS A 41 6.03 -7.56 -6.09
CA LYS A 41 5.01 -6.73 -5.42
C LYS A 41 4.92 -5.35 -6.08
N GLY A 42 6.05 -4.72 -6.35
CA GLY A 42 6.14 -3.42 -7.03
C GLY A 42 5.55 -3.47 -8.44
N LYS A 43 5.83 -4.51 -9.23
CA LYS A 43 5.24 -4.67 -10.57
C LYS A 43 3.72 -4.87 -10.51
N ARG A 44 3.23 -5.68 -9.57
CA ARG A 44 1.79 -5.89 -9.37
C ARG A 44 1.09 -4.61 -8.89
N ALA A 45 1.66 -3.92 -7.92
CA ALA A 45 1.18 -2.64 -7.42
C ALA A 45 1.21 -1.57 -8.52
N GLY A 46 2.28 -1.49 -9.31
CA GLY A 46 2.41 -0.57 -10.43
C GLY A 46 1.41 -0.84 -11.54
N LYS A 47 1.21 -2.10 -11.94
CA LYS A 47 0.17 -2.46 -12.91
C LYS A 47 -1.22 -2.14 -12.35
N GLY A 48 -1.50 -2.50 -11.10
CA GLY A 48 -2.77 -2.23 -10.43
C GLY A 48 -3.07 -0.74 -10.35
N GLY A 49 -2.12 0.04 -9.83
CA GLY A 49 -2.20 1.50 -9.74
C GLY A 49 -2.34 2.16 -11.11
N GLY A 50 -1.59 1.70 -12.12
CA GLY A 50 -1.71 2.18 -13.49
C GLY A 50 -3.09 1.91 -14.10
N MET A 51 -3.64 0.71 -13.92
CA MET A 51 -4.99 0.37 -14.39
C MET A 51 -6.08 1.19 -13.67
N LEU A 52 -5.96 1.37 -12.36
CA LEU A 52 -6.89 2.22 -11.60
C LEU A 52 -6.80 3.69 -12.03
N GLY A 53 -5.59 4.21 -12.25
CA GLY A 53 -5.37 5.55 -12.76
C GLY A 53 -5.97 5.74 -14.15
N ALA A 54 -5.76 4.78 -15.06
CA ALA A 54 -6.36 4.79 -16.39
C ALA A 54 -7.89 4.71 -16.34
N ALA A 55 -8.44 3.84 -15.48
CA ALA A 55 -9.89 3.73 -15.27
C ALA A 55 -10.48 5.03 -14.73
N ALA A 56 -9.80 5.71 -13.79
CA ALA A 56 -10.22 7.01 -13.30
C ALA A 56 -10.19 8.09 -14.40
N ALA A 57 -9.15 8.11 -15.24
CA ALA A 57 -9.05 9.06 -16.34
C ALA A 57 -10.14 8.83 -17.40
N VAL A 58 -10.35 7.59 -17.84
CA VAL A 58 -11.42 7.22 -18.78
C VAL A 58 -12.80 7.50 -18.17
N GLY A 59 -13.00 7.15 -16.90
CA GLY A 59 -14.23 7.43 -16.17
C GLY A 59 -14.53 8.93 -16.06
N TYR A 60 -13.51 9.76 -15.84
CA TYR A 60 -13.66 11.22 -15.83
C TYR A 60 -14.12 11.79 -17.17
N VAL A 61 -13.53 11.34 -18.28
CA VAL A 61 -14.00 11.72 -19.63
C VAL A 61 -15.43 11.21 -19.87
N GLY A 62 -15.73 9.99 -19.45
CA GLY A 62 -17.09 9.43 -19.51
C GLY A 62 -18.12 10.25 -18.74
N LEU A 63 -17.76 10.78 -17.57
CA LEU A 63 -18.62 11.66 -16.77
C LEU A 63 -18.97 12.97 -17.51
N ILE A 64 -18.01 13.55 -18.25
CA ILE A 64 -18.27 14.73 -19.11
C ILE A 64 -19.29 14.36 -20.20
N GLY A 65 -19.12 13.18 -20.82
CA GLY A 65 -20.07 12.65 -21.80
C GLY A 65 -21.47 12.47 -21.22
N VAL A 66 -21.60 11.85 -20.05
CA VAL A 66 -22.88 11.67 -19.35
C VAL A 66 -23.54 13.01 -19.05
N TRP A 67 -22.79 13.99 -18.57
CA TRP A 67 -23.32 15.33 -18.32
C TRP A 67 -23.82 15.99 -19.62
N ALA A 68 -23.04 15.91 -20.70
CA ALA A 68 -23.43 16.44 -22.01
C ALA A 68 -24.68 15.74 -22.56
N THR A 69 -24.78 14.42 -22.44
CA THR A 69 -25.97 13.64 -22.83
C THR A 69 -27.18 14.06 -22.01
N LEU A 70 -27.05 14.22 -20.70
CA LEU A 70 -28.14 14.68 -19.83
C LEU A 70 -28.63 16.07 -20.25
N ALA A 71 -27.72 17.01 -20.47
CA ALA A 71 -28.06 18.35 -20.93
C ALA A 71 -28.76 18.32 -22.30
N ALA A 72 -28.27 17.50 -23.24
CA ALA A 72 -28.86 17.37 -24.57
C ALA A 72 -30.27 16.75 -24.54
N VAL A 73 -30.50 15.73 -23.71
CA VAL A 73 -31.82 15.12 -23.54
C VAL A 73 -32.80 16.11 -22.92
N LEU A 74 -32.36 16.87 -21.90
CA LEU A 74 -33.18 17.90 -21.28
C LEU A 74 -33.51 19.06 -22.22
N ALA A 75 -32.63 19.35 -23.19
CA ALA A 75 -32.85 20.38 -24.20
C ALA A 75 -33.84 19.98 -25.31
N ILE A 76 -34.37 18.74 -25.31
CA ILE A 76 -35.41 18.33 -26.26
C ILE A 76 -36.72 19.11 -25.98
N PRO A 77 -37.25 19.14 -24.74
CA PRO A 77 -38.43 19.93 -24.40
C PRO A 77 -38.14 21.31 -23.77
N LEU A 78 -36.89 21.61 -23.39
CA LEU A 78 -36.53 22.85 -22.68
C LEU A 78 -35.60 23.73 -23.50
N ASP A 79 -35.57 25.02 -23.18
CA ASP A 79 -34.51 25.91 -23.63
C ASP A 79 -33.13 25.40 -23.18
N VAL A 80 -32.14 25.55 -24.06
CA VAL A 80 -30.77 25.06 -23.83
C VAL A 80 -30.18 25.57 -22.52
N TRP A 81 -30.40 26.86 -22.19
CA TRP A 81 -29.87 27.44 -20.96
C TRP A 81 -30.46 26.79 -19.71
N LEU A 82 -31.75 26.46 -19.72
CA LEU A 82 -32.44 25.83 -18.60
C LEU A 82 -32.06 24.35 -18.48
N ALA A 83 -31.94 23.66 -19.61
CA ALA A 83 -31.47 22.28 -19.66
C ALA A 83 -30.06 22.12 -19.06
N VAL A 84 -29.12 22.99 -19.47
CA VAL A 84 -27.75 22.99 -18.95
C VAL A 84 -27.72 23.34 -17.46
N LEU A 85 -28.54 24.29 -17.01
CA LEU A 85 -28.63 24.65 -15.59
C LEU A 85 -29.13 23.47 -14.75
N ILE A 86 -30.19 22.80 -15.17
CA ILE A 86 -30.75 21.63 -14.47
C ILE A 86 -29.73 20.49 -14.45
N ALA A 87 -29.12 20.16 -15.58
CA ALA A 87 -28.08 19.13 -15.65
C ALA A 87 -26.91 19.43 -14.70
N THR A 88 -26.49 20.70 -14.61
CA THR A 88 -25.42 21.14 -13.70
C THR A 88 -25.81 20.95 -12.23
N VAL A 89 -27.03 21.34 -11.84
CA VAL A 89 -27.51 21.15 -10.46
C VAL A 89 -27.57 19.67 -10.09
N VAL A 90 -28.08 18.81 -10.97
CA VAL A 90 -28.12 17.36 -10.74
C VAL A 90 -26.70 16.80 -10.58
N PHE A 91 -25.76 17.24 -11.41
CA PHE A 91 -24.37 16.78 -11.36
C PHE A 91 -23.66 17.23 -10.08
N LEU A 92 -23.86 18.48 -9.66
CA LEU A 92 -23.34 18.99 -8.39
C LEU A 92 -23.95 18.29 -7.17
N ALA A 93 -25.24 17.96 -7.22
CA ALA A 93 -25.89 17.19 -6.17
C ALA A 93 -25.28 15.77 -6.05
N LEU A 94 -25.05 15.09 -7.19
CA LEU A 94 -24.38 13.80 -7.23
C LEU A 94 -22.94 13.90 -6.70
N ALA A 95 -22.18 14.90 -7.14
CA ALA A 95 -20.82 15.15 -6.66
C ALA A 95 -20.79 15.41 -5.14
N GLY A 96 -21.72 16.21 -4.62
CA GLY A 96 -21.89 16.46 -3.19
C GLY A 96 -22.18 15.17 -2.41
N LEU A 97 -23.09 14.33 -2.91
CA LEU A 97 -23.38 13.03 -2.29
C LEU A 97 -22.16 12.11 -2.25
N LEU A 98 -21.45 11.98 -3.38
CA LEU A 98 -20.23 11.18 -3.46
C LEU A 98 -19.13 11.71 -2.54
N ALA A 99 -18.98 13.03 -2.42
CA ALA A 99 -18.02 13.64 -1.50
C ALA A 99 -18.36 13.34 -0.03
N LEU A 100 -19.65 13.37 0.34
CA LEU A 100 -20.09 13.01 1.69
C LEU A 100 -19.84 11.53 2.01
N LEU A 101 -20.17 10.63 1.07
CA LEU A 101 -19.91 9.19 1.21
C LEU A 101 -18.41 8.90 1.29
N GLY A 102 -17.61 9.45 0.38
CA GLY A 102 -16.15 9.31 0.40
C GLY A 102 -15.53 9.83 1.70
N ARG A 103 -16.02 10.97 2.21
CA ARG A 103 -15.58 11.50 3.51
C ARG A 103 -15.94 10.56 4.66
N LYS A 104 -17.09 9.89 4.62
CA LYS A 104 -17.48 8.89 5.63
C LYS A 104 -16.55 7.69 5.59
N GLU A 105 -16.29 7.14 4.41
CA GLU A 105 -15.37 6.00 4.24
C GLU A 105 -13.95 6.33 4.69
N LEU A 106 -13.41 7.50 4.32
CA LEU A 106 -12.08 7.93 4.76
C LEU A 106 -11.97 8.06 6.28
N LYS A 107 -13.02 8.56 6.95
CA LYS A 107 -13.08 8.62 8.42
C LYS A 107 -13.13 7.24 9.07
N GLN A 108 -13.64 6.22 8.38
CA GLN A 108 -13.74 4.86 8.91
C GLN A 108 -12.47 4.04 8.63
N ALA A 109 -11.85 4.21 7.46
CA ALA A 109 -10.67 3.46 7.05
C ALA A 109 -9.38 3.87 7.78
N VAL A 110 -9.32 5.11 8.30
CA VAL A 110 -8.17 5.62 9.07
C VAL A 110 -8.68 6.10 10.42
N PRO A 111 -8.59 5.29 11.51
CA PRO A 111 -8.73 5.86 12.84
C PRO A 111 -7.64 6.93 12.98
N PRO A 112 -7.99 8.18 13.34
CA PRO A 112 -7.05 9.31 13.38
C PRO A 112 -5.87 9.09 14.34
N LYS A 113 -5.93 8.03 15.15
CA LYS A 113 -4.84 7.52 15.98
C LYS A 113 -4.77 6.00 15.87
N PRO A 114 -3.59 5.40 15.69
CA PRO A 114 -3.43 3.95 15.77
C PRO A 114 -3.50 3.53 17.25
N GLU A 115 -4.71 3.48 17.81
CA GLU A 115 -4.95 3.19 19.24
C GLU A 115 -4.23 1.93 19.69
N ARG A 116 -4.31 0.85 18.90
CA ARG A 116 -3.61 -0.42 19.19
C ARG A 116 -2.08 -0.29 19.22
N ALA A 117 -1.49 0.54 18.36
CA ALA A 117 -0.05 0.76 18.36
C ALA A 117 0.39 1.64 19.53
N ILE A 118 -0.44 2.62 19.90
CA ILE A 118 -0.20 3.49 21.06
C ILE A 118 -0.34 2.71 22.38
N ASP A 119 -1.32 1.81 22.47
CA ASP A 119 -1.57 0.98 23.64
C ASP A 119 -0.44 -0.04 23.86
N GLY A 120 0.07 -0.65 22.79
CA GLY A 120 1.24 -1.54 22.86
C GLY A 120 2.48 -0.81 23.38
N VAL A 121 2.80 0.36 22.82
CA VAL A 121 3.93 1.19 23.27
C VAL A 121 3.76 1.65 24.72
N ARG A 122 2.53 2.00 25.16
CA ARG A 122 2.27 2.35 26.56
C ARG A 122 2.50 1.17 27.49
N SER A 123 2.06 -0.03 27.12
CA SER A 123 2.28 -1.26 27.90
C SER A 123 3.77 -1.56 28.05
N ASP A 124 4.52 -1.50 26.93
CA ASP A 124 5.96 -1.77 26.91
C ASP A 124 6.73 -0.76 27.78
N VAL A 125 6.34 0.52 27.74
CA VAL A 125 6.92 1.57 28.59
C VAL A 125 6.59 1.37 30.07
N HIS A 126 5.39 0.88 30.39
CA HIS A 126 4.97 0.60 31.76
C HIS A 126 5.77 -0.57 32.35
N GLU A 127 5.96 -1.62 31.57
CA GLU A 127 6.74 -2.79 31.96
C GLU A 127 8.23 -2.45 32.14
N LEU A 128 8.77 -1.56 31.31
CA LEU A 128 10.13 -1.04 31.47
C LEU A 128 10.29 -0.21 32.75
N LYS A 129 9.30 0.64 33.09
CA LYS A 129 9.34 1.46 34.31
C LYS A 129 9.30 0.61 35.58
N GLU A 130 8.51 -0.47 35.57
CA GLU A 130 8.42 -1.42 36.69
C GLU A 130 9.74 -2.18 36.92
N ARG A 131 10.44 -2.54 35.83
CA ARG A 131 11.74 -3.23 35.89
C ARG A 131 12.89 -2.35 36.40
N VAL A 132 12.80 -1.03 36.25
CA VAL A 132 13.83 -0.07 36.70
C VAL A 132 13.63 0.39 38.14
N HIS A 133 12.43 0.25 38.70
CA HIS A 133 12.12 0.60 40.09
C HIS A 133 12.30 -0.55 41.11
N ARG A 134 12.86 -1.68 40.67
CA ARG A 134 13.12 -2.87 41.50
C ARG A 134 14.60 -3.02 41.83
#